data_AF-A0A847EXV4-F1
#
_entry.id   AF-A0A847EXV4-F1
#
_cell.length_a   1.000
_cell.length_b   1.000
_cell.length_c   1.000
_cell.angle_alpha   90.00
_cell.angle_beta   90.00
_cell.angle_gamma   90.00
#
_symmetry.space_group_name_H-M   'P 1'
#
loop_
_entity.id
_entity.type
_entity.pdbx_description
1 polymer ?
#
loop_
_entity_poly.entity_id
_entity_poly.type
_entity_poly.pdbx_seq_one_letter_code
_entity_poly.pdbx_strand_id
1 'polypeptide(L)'
;MGVQPLSAENGYLARSGVRLHRLLLGWLLFQSGLCLYADNTSIPWDKLFTELAERATDEATLERWSEALLERAEQPLNLNHADRDALEALPFLSASQVEALSYYLYRYGPMEDVAELALVEGLDASTIELLIPFIYLDKGSQDAVSPPVAIRLGKHSLRYVTGRTLETKSGYKNTHDG
;
A
#
# COMPACT_ATOMS: atom_id res chain seq x y z
N MET A 1 -22.22 80.75 10.54
CA MET A 1 -22.22 79.59 11.45
C MET A 1 -22.70 78.40 10.63
N GLY A 2 -21.87 77.38 10.45
CA GLY A 2 -22.19 76.22 9.60
C GLY A 2 -20.93 75.63 8.96
N VAL A 3 -20.23 74.82 9.73
CA VAL A 3 -19.12 73.95 9.31
C VAL A 3 -19.67 72.75 8.54
N GLN A 4 -18.93 72.29 7.51
CA GLN A 4 -18.66 70.86 7.27
C GLN A 4 -17.33 70.72 6.51
N PRO A 5 -16.35 69.96 7.03
CA PRO A 5 -15.20 69.51 6.26
C PRO A 5 -15.40 68.07 5.75
N LEU A 6 -14.97 67.78 4.52
CA LEU A 6 -14.88 66.42 3.97
C LEU A 6 -13.46 66.18 3.47
N SER A 7 -12.63 65.51 4.27
CA SER A 7 -11.54 64.68 3.75
C SER A 7 -10.92 63.85 4.87
N ALA A 8 -11.41 62.63 5.03
CA ALA A 8 -10.81 61.60 5.88
C ALA A 8 -10.67 60.28 5.12
N GLU A 9 -10.41 60.32 3.80
CA GLU A 9 -10.36 59.13 2.95
C GLU A 9 -8.94 58.55 2.75
N ASN A 10 -7.88 59.30 3.05
CA ASN A 10 -6.51 58.87 2.68
C ASN A 10 -5.77 58.01 3.72
N GLY A 11 -6.43 57.58 4.80
CA GLY A 11 -5.80 56.79 5.87
C GLY A 11 -5.82 55.27 5.68
N TYR A 12 -6.69 54.74 4.82
CA TYR A 12 -6.97 53.30 4.77
C TYR A 12 -6.09 52.50 3.79
N LEU A 13 -5.54 53.15 2.76
CA LEU A 13 -4.84 52.42 1.69
C LEU A 13 -3.35 52.12 1.98
N ALA A 14 -2.72 52.81 2.94
CA ALA A 14 -1.30 52.64 3.24
C ALA A 14 -0.98 51.48 4.22
N ARG A 15 -1.97 51.01 4.99
CA ARG A 15 -1.77 49.97 6.03
C ARG A 15 -2.16 48.55 5.61
N SER A 16 -2.86 48.38 4.48
CA SER A 16 -3.38 47.09 4.02
C SER A 16 -2.34 46.21 3.31
N GLY A 17 -1.38 46.80 2.59
CA GLY A 17 -0.38 46.05 1.81
C GLY A 17 0.56 45.18 2.64
N VAL A 18 1.05 45.68 3.77
CA VAL A 18 1.96 44.93 4.66
C VAL A 18 1.23 43.80 5.40
N ARG A 19 -0.06 43.99 5.69
CA ARG A 19 -0.91 42.96 6.31
C ARG A 19 -1.22 41.85 5.31
N LEU A 20 -1.51 42.18 4.07
CA LEU A 20 -1.74 41.21 3.00
C LEU A 20 -0.47 40.40 2.68
N HIS A 21 0.69 41.06 2.62
CA HIS A 21 1.97 40.39 2.35
C HIS A 21 2.36 39.38 3.45
N ARG A 22 2.14 39.73 4.73
CA ARG A 22 2.40 38.82 5.87
C ARG A 22 1.44 37.63 5.91
N LEU A 23 0.18 37.83 5.49
CA LEU A 23 -0.79 36.75 5.34
C LEU A 23 -0.49 35.86 4.12
N LEU A 24 -0.04 36.43 3.01
CA LEU A 24 0.37 35.69 1.81
C LEU A 24 1.65 34.88 2.04
N LEU A 25 2.67 35.43 2.71
CA LEU A 25 3.87 34.69 3.12
C LEU A 25 3.53 33.57 4.11
N GLY A 26 2.63 33.82 5.06
CA GLY A 26 2.13 32.79 5.97
C GLY A 26 1.37 31.68 5.23
N TRP A 27 0.55 32.04 4.23
CA TRP A 27 -0.16 31.09 3.38
C TRP A 27 0.78 30.31 2.45
N LEU A 28 1.80 30.95 1.89
CA LEU A 28 2.80 30.32 1.03
C LEU A 28 3.72 29.38 1.82
N LEU A 29 4.07 29.74 3.06
CA LEU A 29 4.78 28.86 4.00
C LEU A 29 3.89 27.72 4.51
N PHE A 30 2.59 27.96 4.69
CA PHE A 30 1.59 26.93 5.05
C PHE A 30 1.38 25.92 3.91
N GLN A 31 1.39 26.37 2.66
CA GLN A 31 1.40 25.50 1.48
C GLN A 31 2.69 24.67 1.38
N SER A 32 3.85 25.26 1.72
CA SER A 32 5.14 24.54 1.73
C SER A 32 5.26 23.47 2.82
N GLY A 33 4.43 23.55 3.87
CA GLY A 33 4.34 22.55 4.93
C GLY A 33 3.43 21.37 4.60
N LEU A 34 2.77 21.39 3.44
CA LEU A 34 1.95 20.30 2.91
C LEU A 34 2.72 19.45 1.89
N CYS A 35 4.02 19.24 2.10
CA CYS A 35 4.63 18.04 1.55
C CYS A 35 4.10 16.87 2.39
N LEU A 36 2.97 16.32 1.94
CA LEU A 36 2.48 15.02 2.35
C LEU A 36 3.70 14.09 2.44
N TYR A 37 3.86 13.42 3.58
CA TYR A 37 4.59 12.17 3.64
C TYR A 37 3.94 11.23 2.60
N ALA A 38 4.43 11.26 1.37
CA ALA A 38 4.26 10.16 0.43
C ALA A 38 5.35 9.15 0.77
N ASP A 39 5.25 8.57 1.96
CA ASP A 39 6.00 7.37 2.27
C ASP A 39 5.00 6.23 2.27
N ASN A 40 5.37 5.15 1.56
CA ASN A 40 4.70 3.86 1.51
C ASN A 40 3.70 3.55 0.36
N THR A 41 4.16 3.55 -0.90
CA THR A 41 3.65 2.61 -1.94
C THR A 41 4.61 2.40 -3.13
N SER A 42 5.89 2.78 -3.03
CA SER A 42 6.85 2.56 -4.13
C SER A 42 7.48 1.18 -4.00
N ILE A 43 7.49 0.41 -5.10
CA ILE A 43 8.22 -0.86 -5.20
C ILE A 43 9.69 -0.62 -4.80
N PRO A 44 10.27 -1.41 -3.88
CA PRO A 44 11.66 -1.26 -3.45
C PRO A 44 12.62 -1.83 -4.52
N TRP A 45 12.69 -1.13 -5.65
CA TRP A 45 13.42 -1.56 -6.85
C TRP A 45 14.87 -1.92 -6.57
N ASP A 46 15.57 -1.17 -5.71
CA ASP A 46 16.97 -1.46 -5.37
C ASP A 46 17.16 -2.86 -4.76
N LYS A 47 16.31 -3.22 -3.79
CA LYS A 47 16.33 -4.53 -3.15
C LYS A 47 15.97 -5.61 -4.16
N LEU A 48 14.95 -5.34 -4.98
CA LEU A 48 14.44 -6.27 -5.98
C LEU A 48 15.48 -6.59 -7.06
N PHE A 49 16.13 -5.58 -7.62
CA PHE A 49 17.20 -5.75 -8.61
C PHE A 49 18.43 -6.44 -8.01
N THR A 50 18.76 -6.17 -6.74
CA THR A 50 19.84 -6.88 -6.05
C THR A 50 19.55 -8.38 -5.98
N GLU A 51 18.37 -8.77 -5.50
CA GLU A 51 17.96 -10.17 -5.40
C GLU A 51 17.85 -10.86 -6.77
N LEU A 52 17.37 -10.16 -7.80
CA LEU A 52 17.35 -10.69 -9.17
C LEU A 52 18.75 -10.89 -9.74
N ALA A 53 19.65 -9.94 -9.53
CA ALA A 53 21.03 -10.03 -10.01
C ALA A 53 21.77 -11.21 -9.36
N GLU A 54 21.48 -11.53 -8.10
CA GLU A 54 22.01 -12.70 -7.43
C GLU A 54 21.47 -14.03 -7.99
N ARG A 55 20.24 -14.04 -8.52
CA ARG A 55 19.58 -15.23 -9.08
C ARG A 55 19.82 -15.42 -10.59
N ALA A 56 20.09 -14.34 -11.31
CA ALA A 56 20.32 -14.37 -12.75
C ALA A 56 21.63 -15.09 -13.08
N THR A 57 21.64 -15.90 -14.14
CA THR A 57 22.84 -16.62 -14.59
C THR A 57 23.84 -15.73 -15.31
N ASP A 58 23.36 -14.67 -15.94
CA ASP A 58 24.13 -13.70 -16.71
C ASP A 58 23.37 -12.37 -16.85
N GLU A 59 24.07 -11.35 -17.35
CA GLU A 59 23.54 -10.00 -17.56
C GLU A 59 22.34 -9.99 -18.52
N ALA A 60 22.38 -10.80 -19.59
CA ALA A 60 21.29 -10.86 -20.57
C ALA A 60 19.99 -11.44 -19.97
N THR A 61 20.12 -12.32 -18.97
CA THR A 61 18.99 -12.85 -18.22
C THR A 61 18.45 -11.83 -17.23
N LEU A 62 19.34 -11.11 -16.54
CA LEU A 62 18.94 -10.02 -15.66
C LEU A 62 18.18 -8.92 -16.41
N GLU A 63 18.66 -8.50 -17.58
CA GLU A 63 18.02 -7.48 -18.43
C GLU A 63 16.61 -7.92 -18.84
N ARG A 64 16.47 -9.12 -19.41
CA ARG A 64 15.17 -9.69 -19.78
C ARG A 64 14.20 -9.79 -18.60
N TRP A 65 14.69 -10.23 -17.44
CA TRP A 65 13.88 -10.34 -16.23
C TRP A 65 13.43 -8.97 -15.74
N SER A 66 14.33 -7.98 -15.79
CA SER A 66 14.05 -6.60 -15.41
C SER A 66 12.96 -5.98 -16.28
N GLU A 67 13.04 -6.14 -17.60
CA GLU A 67 12.02 -5.67 -18.54
C GLU A 67 10.66 -6.30 -18.27
N ALA A 68 10.60 -7.63 -18.13
CA ALA A 68 9.35 -8.34 -17.85
C ALA A 68 8.69 -7.88 -16.54
N LEU A 69 9.50 -7.58 -15.52
CA LEU A 69 8.99 -7.11 -14.22
C LEU A 69 8.56 -5.65 -14.24
N LEU A 70 9.20 -4.80 -15.02
CA LEU A 70 8.74 -3.43 -15.24
C LEU A 70 7.35 -3.42 -15.89
N GLU A 71 7.15 -4.22 -16.95
CA GLU A 71 5.82 -4.37 -17.57
C GLU A 71 4.80 -4.93 -16.58
N ARG A 72 5.18 -5.93 -15.79
CA ARG A 72 4.30 -6.53 -14.78
C ARG A 72 3.95 -5.57 -13.65
N ALA A 73 4.85 -4.66 -13.26
CA ALA A 73 4.57 -3.64 -12.26
C ALA A 73 3.47 -2.67 -12.72
N GLU A 74 3.40 -2.38 -14.02
CA GLU A 74 2.32 -1.57 -14.60
C GLU A 74 0.98 -2.32 -14.65
N GLN A 75 1.03 -3.64 -14.84
CA GLN A 75 -0.14 -4.51 -14.91
C GLN A 75 -0.01 -5.74 -14.00
N PRO A 76 -0.20 -5.57 -12.67
CA PRO A 76 -0.10 -6.67 -11.72
C PRO A 76 -1.02 -7.83 -12.09
N LEU A 77 -0.58 -9.06 -11.77
CA LEU A 77 -1.28 -10.29 -12.10
C LEU A 77 -2.32 -10.62 -11.03
N ASN A 78 -3.54 -10.95 -11.43
CA ASN A 78 -4.50 -11.54 -10.49
C ASN A 78 -4.08 -12.97 -10.17
N LEU A 79 -3.62 -13.23 -8.95
CA LEU A 79 -3.10 -14.55 -8.60
C LEU A 79 -4.19 -15.64 -8.61
N ASN A 80 -5.41 -15.31 -8.21
CA ASN A 80 -6.52 -16.26 -8.12
C ASN A 80 -7.04 -16.72 -9.49
N HIS A 81 -6.72 -15.94 -10.53
CA HIS A 81 -7.15 -16.19 -11.90
C HIS A 81 -5.97 -16.37 -12.87
N ALA A 82 -4.75 -16.39 -12.36
CA ALA A 82 -3.56 -16.60 -13.17
C ALA A 82 -3.55 -18.03 -13.72
N ASP A 83 -3.29 -18.16 -15.03
CA ASP A 83 -2.93 -19.43 -15.60
C ASP A 83 -1.44 -19.73 -15.38
N ARG A 84 -1.04 -20.95 -15.72
CA ARG A 84 0.34 -21.41 -15.57
C ARG A 84 1.31 -20.53 -16.35
N ASP A 85 0.97 -20.16 -17.57
CA ASP A 85 1.84 -19.36 -18.45
C ASP A 85 2.05 -17.95 -17.87
N ALA A 86 1.02 -17.34 -17.28
CA ALA A 86 1.13 -16.04 -16.60
C ALA A 86 2.01 -16.11 -15.34
N LEU A 87 1.99 -17.23 -14.60
CA LEU A 87 2.90 -17.45 -13.48
C LEU A 87 4.33 -17.71 -13.94
N GLU A 88 4.53 -18.46 -15.02
CA GLU A 88 5.86 -18.71 -15.62
C GLU A 88 6.48 -17.43 -16.20
N ALA A 89 5.66 -16.44 -16.55
CA ALA A 89 6.14 -15.12 -16.95
C ALA A 89 6.80 -14.34 -15.80
N LEU A 90 6.66 -14.77 -14.54
CA LEU A 90 7.38 -14.20 -13.40
C LEU A 90 8.77 -14.85 -13.28
N PRO A 91 9.85 -14.15 -13.68
CA PRO A 91 11.14 -14.78 -13.92
C PRO A 91 11.83 -15.36 -12.69
N PHE A 92 11.45 -14.92 -11.49
CA PHE A 92 12.01 -15.40 -10.22
C PHE A 92 11.34 -16.66 -9.69
N LEU A 93 10.24 -17.12 -10.30
CA LEU A 93 9.56 -18.36 -9.92
C LEU A 93 10.16 -19.55 -10.69
N SER A 94 10.50 -20.61 -9.97
CA SER A 94 10.87 -21.88 -10.59
C SER A 94 9.62 -22.64 -11.08
N ALA A 95 9.80 -23.56 -12.03
CA ALA A 95 8.72 -24.42 -12.50
C ALA A 95 8.01 -25.18 -11.37
N SER A 96 8.74 -25.60 -10.33
CA SER A 96 8.15 -26.26 -9.15
C SER A 96 7.35 -25.30 -8.28
N GLN A 97 7.77 -24.04 -8.16
CA GLN A 97 7.02 -23.02 -7.42
C GLN A 97 5.74 -22.63 -8.14
N VAL A 98 5.78 -22.54 -9.48
CA VAL A 98 4.57 -22.36 -10.31
C VAL A 98 3.60 -23.51 -10.13
N GLU A 99 4.09 -24.75 -10.15
CA GLU A 99 3.27 -25.94 -9.92
C GLU A 99 2.67 -25.94 -8.51
N ALA A 100 3.43 -25.57 -7.48
CA ALA A 100 2.94 -25.49 -6.11
C ALA A 100 1.86 -24.41 -5.94
N LEU A 101 2.01 -23.24 -6.56
CA LEU A 101 0.99 -22.19 -6.60
C LEU A 101 -0.30 -22.68 -7.28
N SER A 102 -0.15 -23.28 -8.45
CA SER A 102 -1.27 -23.84 -9.22
C SER A 102 -1.99 -24.93 -8.42
N TYR A 103 -1.23 -25.80 -7.76
CA TYR A 103 -1.75 -26.86 -6.91
C TYR A 103 -2.49 -26.30 -5.70
N TYR A 104 -1.95 -25.26 -5.05
CA TYR A 104 -2.61 -24.61 -3.94
C TYR A 104 -3.99 -24.08 -4.35
N LEU A 105 -4.07 -23.31 -5.45
CA LEU A 105 -5.31 -22.74 -5.95
C LEU A 105 -6.33 -23.83 -6.36
N TYR A 106 -5.85 -24.91 -6.97
CA TYR A 106 -6.70 -26.06 -7.31
C TYR A 106 -7.24 -26.79 -6.08
N ARG A 107 -6.41 -26.95 -5.04
CA ARG A 107 -6.73 -27.77 -3.85
C ARG A 107 -7.57 -27.02 -2.82
N TYR A 108 -7.26 -25.75 -2.59
CA TYR A 108 -7.83 -24.94 -1.51
C TYR A 108 -8.76 -23.84 -2.02
N GLY A 109 -8.70 -23.50 -3.30
CA GLY A 109 -9.49 -22.44 -3.92
C GLY A 109 -8.73 -21.10 -4.02
N PRO A 110 -9.42 -20.02 -4.42
CA PRO A 110 -8.87 -18.67 -4.46
C PRO A 110 -8.33 -18.24 -3.09
N MET A 111 -7.18 -17.57 -3.07
CA MET A 111 -6.62 -16.95 -1.87
C MET A 111 -7.46 -15.74 -1.45
N GLU A 112 -7.70 -15.61 -0.16
CA GLU A 112 -8.37 -14.47 0.47
C GLU A 112 -7.35 -13.46 1.03
N ASP A 113 -6.19 -13.94 1.49
CA ASP A 113 -5.10 -13.13 2.05
C ASP A 113 -3.76 -13.50 1.41
N VAL A 114 -2.94 -12.49 1.10
CA VAL A 114 -1.57 -12.66 0.60
C VAL A 114 -0.70 -13.49 1.56
N ALA A 115 -1.01 -13.48 2.87
CA ALA A 115 -0.34 -14.30 3.87
C ALA A 115 -0.45 -15.82 3.58
N GLU A 116 -1.45 -16.25 2.81
CA GLU A 116 -1.63 -17.65 2.40
C GLU A 116 -0.53 -18.14 1.46
N LEU A 117 0.23 -17.25 0.81
CA LEU A 117 1.43 -17.62 0.05
C LEU A 117 2.45 -18.40 0.91
N ALA A 118 2.50 -18.16 2.22
CA ALA A 118 3.37 -18.89 3.13
C ALA A 118 2.96 -20.38 3.31
N LEU A 119 1.76 -20.76 2.85
CA LEU A 119 1.28 -22.14 2.86
C LEU A 119 1.64 -22.89 1.58
N VAL A 120 2.14 -22.20 0.56
CA VAL A 120 2.55 -22.79 -0.71
C VAL A 120 3.91 -23.44 -0.55
N GLU A 121 4.00 -24.72 -0.89
CA GLU A 121 5.23 -25.49 -0.76
C GLU A 121 6.35 -24.92 -1.65
N GLY A 122 7.54 -24.73 -1.07
CA GLY A 122 8.70 -24.23 -1.81
C GLY A 122 8.75 -22.72 -2.04
N LEU A 123 7.75 -21.95 -1.57
CA LEU A 123 7.86 -20.49 -1.47
C LEU A 123 8.51 -20.10 -0.14
N ASP A 124 9.68 -19.48 -0.22
CA ASP A 124 10.35 -18.90 0.93
C ASP A 124 9.95 -17.42 1.11
N ALA A 125 10.30 -16.85 2.26
CA ALA A 125 9.97 -15.46 2.56
C ALA A 125 10.54 -14.48 1.53
N SER A 126 11.74 -14.74 1.01
CA SER A 126 12.38 -13.89 -0.01
C SER A 126 11.57 -13.86 -1.31
N THR A 127 11.12 -15.03 -1.78
CA THR A 127 10.33 -15.16 -3.01
C THR A 127 8.93 -14.57 -2.84
N ILE A 128 8.32 -14.74 -1.67
CA ILE A 128 7.03 -14.11 -1.36
C ILE A 128 7.16 -12.58 -1.38
N GLU A 129 8.20 -12.02 -0.77
CA GLU A 129 8.45 -10.58 -0.80
C GLU A 129 8.68 -10.04 -2.23
N LEU A 130 9.35 -10.82 -3.09
CA LEU A 130 9.51 -10.47 -4.51
C LEU A 130 8.20 -10.55 -5.30
N LEU A 131 7.30 -11.47 -4.93
CA LEU A 131 6.04 -11.69 -5.64
C LEU A 131 5.02 -10.58 -5.39
N ILE A 132 4.94 -10.11 -4.14
CA ILE A 132 3.92 -9.16 -3.66
C ILE A 132 3.71 -7.93 -4.57
N PRO A 133 4.75 -7.24 -5.06
CA PRO A 133 4.59 -6.06 -5.91
C PRO A 133 3.91 -6.33 -7.26
N PHE A 134 3.91 -7.58 -7.72
CA PHE A 134 3.52 -7.97 -9.08
C PHE A 134 2.18 -8.70 -9.14
N ILE A 135 1.49 -8.84 -8.01
CA ILE A 135 0.24 -9.58 -7.92
C ILE A 135 -0.85 -8.80 -7.18
N TYR A 136 -2.10 -9.22 -7.35
CA TYR A 136 -3.23 -8.84 -6.51
C TYR A 136 -4.23 -10.00 -6.38
N LEU A 137 -5.17 -9.88 -5.43
CA LEU A 137 -6.27 -10.82 -5.18
C LEU A 137 -7.63 -10.18 -5.46
N ASP A 138 -8.66 -10.98 -5.73
CA ASP A 138 -10.02 -10.50 -5.95
C ASP A 138 -10.63 -9.94 -4.65
N LYS A 139 -10.78 -8.61 -4.59
CA LYS A 139 -11.45 -7.82 -3.52
C LYS A 139 -11.57 -8.52 -2.14
N GLY A 140 -10.42 -8.80 -1.56
CA GLY A 140 -10.18 -9.01 -0.13
C GLY A 140 -9.12 -8.06 0.45
N SER A 141 -8.36 -7.37 -0.41
CA SER A 141 -7.27 -6.47 0.00
C SER A 141 -6.96 -5.44 -1.08
N GLN A 142 -7.92 -4.55 -1.39
CA GLN A 142 -7.65 -3.36 -2.22
C GLN A 142 -7.11 -2.17 -1.40
N ASP A 143 -6.66 -2.41 -0.17
CA ASP A 143 -5.66 -1.54 0.42
C ASP A 143 -4.33 -1.94 -0.23
N ALA A 144 -3.87 -1.10 -1.18
CA ALA A 144 -2.53 -1.19 -1.74
C ALA A 144 -1.55 -1.61 -0.66
N VAL A 145 -0.85 -2.71 -0.90
CA VAL A 145 0.00 -3.39 0.08
C VAL A 145 0.92 -2.38 0.74
N SER A 146 0.61 -2.03 1.99
CA SER A 146 1.59 -1.48 2.91
C SER A 146 2.51 -2.64 3.29
N PRO A 147 3.82 -2.63 2.99
CA PRO A 147 4.72 -3.58 3.61
C PRO A 147 4.84 -3.21 5.08
N PRO A 148 4.57 -4.17 5.98
CA PRO A 148 5.68 -4.59 6.81
C PRO A 148 5.61 -6.11 7.04
N VAL A 149 6.15 -6.90 6.11
CA VAL A 149 6.38 -8.34 6.33
C VAL A 149 7.68 -8.60 7.09
N ALA A 150 8.52 -7.58 7.32
CA ALA A 150 9.83 -7.73 7.96
C ALA A 150 9.83 -7.94 9.49
N ILE A 151 8.70 -7.94 10.22
CA ILE A 151 8.72 -8.10 11.70
C ILE A 151 7.92 -9.30 12.23
N ARG A 152 7.10 -10.00 11.43
CA ARG A 152 6.21 -11.05 11.98
C ARG A 152 6.57 -12.52 11.69
N LEU A 153 7.58 -12.81 10.87
CA LEU A 153 7.95 -14.20 10.61
C LEU A 153 9.12 -14.71 11.47
N GLY A 154 9.78 -13.84 12.25
CA GLY A 154 11.01 -14.18 12.96
C GLY A 154 10.94 -14.34 14.48
N LYS A 155 9.99 -13.72 15.20
CA LYS A 155 10.01 -13.76 16.68
C LYS A 155 8.62 -13.76 17.33
N HIS A 156 8.40 -14.81 18.11
CA HIS A 156 7.47 -15.00 19.22
C HIS A 156 6.05 -15.51 18.90
N SER A 157 5.82 -16.74 19.35
CA SER A 157 4.51 -17.33 19.64
C SER A 157 3.79 -16.52 20.72
N LEU A 158 2.82 -15.67 20.37
CA LEU A 158 1.78 -15.25 21.30
C LEU A 158 0.42 -15.17 20.58
N ARG A 159 -0.41 -16.16 20.90
CA ARG A 159 -1.82 -16.28 20.55
C ARG A 159 -2.61 -15.17 21.26
N TYR A 160 -3.20 -14.26 20.50
CA TYR A 160 -4.29 -13.41 20.97
C TYR A 160 -5.50 -13.60 20.07
N VAL A 161 -6.43 -14.44 20.51
CA VAL A 161 -7.79 -14.52 19.96
C VAL A 161 -8.56 -13.36 20.58
N THR A 162 -8.81 -12.29 19.82
CA THR A 162 -9.83 -11.30 20.21
C THR A 162 -11.15 -11.71 19.58
N GLY A 163 -11.92 -12.51 20.31
CA GLY A 163 -13.29 -12.84 19.93
C GLY A 163 -14.16 -11.61 20.12
N ARG A 164 -14.47 -10.89 19.04
CA ARG A 164 -15.61 -9.98 19.02
C ARG A 164 -16.86 -10.77 18.66
N THR A 165 -17.53 -11.30 19.68
CA THR A 165 -18.93 -11.71 19.56
C THR A 165 -19.79 -10.45 19.47
N LEU A 166 -20.28 -10.15 18.27
CA LEU A 166 -21.42 -9.25 18.08
C LEU A 166 -22.69 -10.02 18.46
N GLU A 167 -23.03 -10.03 19.75
CA GLU A 167 -24.40 -10.33 20.17
C GLU A 167 -25.15 -9.02 20.37
N THR A 168 -26.01 -8.69 19.41
CA THR A 168 -27.03 -7.67 19.58
C THR A 168 -28.19 -8.28 20.37
N LYS A 169 -28.21 -8.09 21.69
CA LYS A 169 -29.43 -8.33 22.46
C LYS A 169 -30.39 -7.16 22.31
N SER A 170 -31.29 -7.34 21.35
CA SER A 170 -32.58 -6.65 21.28
C SER A 170 -33.43 -6.97 22.52
N GLY A 171 -33.93 -5.92 23.19
CA GLY A 171 -35.21 -5.89 23.89
C GLY A 171 -35.29 -6.57 25.27
N TYR A 172 -35.52 -5.78 26.33
CA TYR A 172 -36.87 -5.53 26.86
C TYR A 172 -36.82 -4.60 28.09
N LYS A 173 -37.50 -3.47 27.95
CA LYS A 173 -38.51 -2.87 28.84
C LYS A 173 -38.15 -2.51 30.30
N ASN A 174 -38.23 -1.21 30.51
CA ASN A 174 -38.46 -0.44 31.73
C ASN A 174 -39.33 -1.15 32.79
N THR A 175 -38.90 -1.08 34.04
CA THR A 175 -39.78 -0.85 35.19
C THR A 175 -39.09 0.09 36.16
N HIS A 176 -39.60 1.32 36.20
CA HIS A 176 -39.64 2.15 37.40
C HIS A 176 -40.28 1.36 38.54
N ASP A 177 -39.85 1.65 39.77
CA ASP A 177 -40.54 1.56 41.07
C ASP A 177 -39.42 1.31 42.11
N GLY A 178 -39.22 2.06 43.20
CA GLY A 178 -39.84 3.22 43.83
C GLY A 178 -39.07 3.42 45.14
#